data_AF-A0AAE1G4D4-F1
#
_entry.id   AF-A0AAE1G4D4-F1
#
_cell.length_a   1.000
_cell.length_b   1.000
_cell.length_c   1.000
_cell.angle_alpha   90.00
_cell.angle_beta   90.00
_cell.angle_gamma   90.00
#
_symmetry.space_group_name_H-M   'P 1'
#
loop_
_entity.id
_entity.type
_entity.pdbx_description
1 polymer ?
#
loop_
_entity_poly.entity_id
_entity_poly.type
_entity_poly.pdbx_seq_one_letter_code
_entity_poly.pdbx_strand_id
1 'polypeptide(L)'
;MKRDLQLIQSTEQASSDKEKFERIKLQRRSMMVSEECRVYTKLDARWVKDSTKKHVRRNLETEIGESLQFVHDAKGKVLVYPDNLSRDELVKQNVFLMDTVQDLESKGDIEGLLKKSGHLLHNSIKKHSVSISWPPLASELSNSSAFIPGNLKGFLQHLIAEPQDEASLSPRIQRLIESVGQDIVYGVTGGQLKPPKHLMLPYVIKTLTGSVELIRMINRLGHGVSYTEVEELETAICIQKLESHTDESVPMPEQIQPLIPTTLARDNIDRLEETLSGGVYGPHPPRKALNKPVVKKRTLDADPIILPPYNAGERVGPPSRLHIALDNRKVVEQAQKKNLIWILASLNAASSQENPVAGWTGFNITTRDNEDVSQNTVAYLPTINAPATEMSTIHEVLIHSQKIMNTLELKSIVVVCDQAIHAKAVEILWKHKDKFSHIVPRLGAFHTIRTLMVIIGKRV
;
A
#
# COMPACT_ATOMS: atom_id res chain seq x y z
N MET A 1 -29.39 21.71 -94.23
CA MET A 1 -29.33 20.30 -93.77
C MET A 1 -28.20 19.99 -92.79
N LYS A 2 -26.90 20.09 -93.12
CA LYS A 2 -25.82 19.79 -92.13
C LYS A 2 -25.67 20.85 -91.01
N ARG A 3 -25.96 22.13 -91.27
CA ARG A 3 -25.92 23.20 -90.24
C ARG A 3 -27.10 23.14 -89.26
N ASP A 4 -28.27 22.71 -89.73
CA ASP A 4 -29.48 22.67 -88.91
C ASP A 4 -29.44 21.51 -87.90
N LEU A 5 -28.84 20.37 -88.29
CA LEU A 5 -28.60 19.22 -87.40
C LEU A 5 -27.57 19.52 -86.29
N GLN A 6 -26.56 20.35 -86.56
CA GLN A 6 -25.59 20.77 -85.54
C GLN A 6 -26.19 21.77 -84.53
N LEU A 7 -27.10 22.65 -84.97
CA LEU A 7 -27.79 23.57 -84.05
C LEU A 7 -28.70 22.80 -83.08
N ILE A 8 -29.46 21.83 -83.57
CA ILE A 8 -30.40 21.02 -82.76
C ILE A 8 -29.65 20.20 -81.70
N GLN A 9 -28.56 19.53 -82.09
CA GLN A 9 -27.73 18.78 -81.15
C GLN A 9 -27.05 19.69 -80.10
N SER A 10 -26.66 20.92 -80.46
CA SER A 10 -26.09 21.87 -79.50
C SER A 10 -27.12 22.41 -78.49
N THR A 11 -28.38 22.59 -78.91
CA THR A 11 -29.47 23.02 -78.04
C THR A 11 -29.98 21.91 -77.13
N GLU A 12 -30.00 20.66 -77.59
CA GLU A 12 -30.35 19.50 -76.76
C GLU A 12 -29.28 19.21 -75.70
N GLN A 13 -28.00 19.32 -76.09
CA GLN A 13 -26.89 19.18 -75.14
C GLN A 13 -26.88 20.31 -74.10
N ALA A 14 -27.12 21.56 -74.52
CA ALA A 14 -27.22 22.69 -73.59
C ALA A 14 -28.44 22.61 -72.66
N SER A 15 -29.57 22.05 -73.12
CA SER A 15 -30.74 21.81 -72.27
C SER A 15 -30.47 20.70 -71.25
N SER A 16 -29.82 19.61 -71.68
CA SER A 16 -29.44 18.49 -70.80
C SER A 16 -28.43 18.91 -69.73
N ASP A 17 -27.42 19.71 -70.09
CA ASP A 17 -26.43 20.22 -69.14
C ASP A 17 -27.04 21.24 -68.16
N LYS A 18 -28.04 22.02 -68.58
CA LYS A 18 -28.77 22.95 -67.72
C LYS A 18 -29.66 22.23 -66.71
N GLU A 19 -30.36 21.16 -67.12
CA GLU A 19 -31.11 20.30 -66.20
C GLU A 19 -30.20 19.55 -65.23
N LYS A 20 -29.03 19.08 -65.69
CA LYS A 20 -28.05 18.40 -64.85
C LYS A 20 -27.43 19.35 -63.83
N PHE A 21 -27.17 20.60 -64.23
CA PHE A 21 -26.68 21.65 -63.33
C PHE A 21 -27.73 22.04 -62.28
N GLU A 22 -29.00 22.20 -62.67
CA GLU A 22 -30.08 22.47 -61.71
C GLU A 22 -30.32 21.30 -60.75
N ARG A 23 -30.25 20.04 -61.22
CA ARG A 23 -30.31 18.87 -60.32
C ARG A 23 -29.16 18.83 -59.31
N ILE A 24 -27.92 19.10 -59.75
CA ILE A 24 -26.76 19.15 -58.85
C ILE A 24 -26.88 20.30 -57.84
N LYS A 25 -27.45 21.43 -58.26
CA LYS A 25 -27.70 22.60 -57.41
C LYS A 25 -28.80 22.31 -56.37
N LEU A 26 -29.87 21.63 -56.76
CA LEU A 26 -30.93 21.16 -55.86
C LEU A 26 -30.41 20.12 -54.87
N GLN A 27 -29.57 19.19 -55.33
CA GLN A 27 -29.00 18.13 -54.51
C GLN A 27 -27.99 18.68 -53.50
N ARG A 28 -27.13 19.65 -53.89
CA ARG A 28 -26.26 20.37 -52.95
C ARG A 28 -27.04 21.21 -51.94
N ARG A 29 -28.15 21.85 -52.35
CA ARG A 29 -29.03 22.59 -51.44
C ARG A 29 -29.74 21.68 -50.44
N SER A 30 -30.25 20.54 -50.89
CA SER A 30 -30.87 19.52 -50.02
C SER A 30 -29.87 18.96 -49.00
N MET A 31 -28.63 18.70 -49.43
CA MET A 31 -27.56 18.23 -48.54
C MET A 31 -27.15 19.31 -47.52
N MET A 32 -27.09 20.58 -47.91
CA MET A 32 -26.81 21.70 -47.02
C MET A 32 -27.91 21.90 -45.97
N VAL A 33 -29.18 21.77 -46.35
CA VAL A 33 -30.34 21.84 -45.43
C VAL A 33 -30.35 20.63 -44.47
N SER A 34 -29.99 19.44 -44.95
CA SER A 34 -29.82 18.25 -44.10
C SER A 34 -28.72 18.45 -43.06
N GLU A 35 -27.55 18.97 -43.46
CA GLU A 35 -26.43 19.27 -42.57
C GLU A 35 -26.78 20.39 -41.57
N GLU A 36 -27.44 21.47 -42.01
CA GLU A 36 -27.90 22.56 -41.14
C GLU A 36 -28.96 22.08 -40.13
N CYS A 37 -29.96 21.30 -40.56
CA CYS A 37 -30.94 20.72 -39.65
C CYS A 37 -30.29 19.77 -38.62
N ARG A 38 -29.22 19.05 -39.00
CA ARG A 38 -28.42 18.20 -38.10
C ARG A 38 -27.57 19.01 -37.12
N VAL A 39 -27.08 20.18 -37.54
CA VAL A 39 -26.39 21.16 -36.69
C VAL A 39 -27.36 21.79 -35.67
N TYR A 40 -28.58 22.14 -36.09
CA TYR A 40 -29.61 22.71 -35.20
C TYR A 40 -30.25 21.70 -34.23
N THR A 41 -30.21 20.39 -34.51
CA THR A 41 -30.65 19.36 -33.56
C THR A 41 -29.56 18.96 -32.56
N LYS A 42 -28.27 19.13 -32.88
CA LYS A 42 -27.15 18.96 -31.94
C LYS A 42 -26.88 20.19 -31.07
N LEU A 43 -27.17 21.38 -31.57
CA LEU A 43 -27.18 22.60 -30.77
C LEU A 43 -28.50 22.64 -30.01
N ASP A 44 -28.47 22.41 -28.70
CA ASP A 44 -29.61 22.64 -27.81
C ASP A 44 -29.98 24.14 -27.85
N ALA A 45 -30.80 24.51 -28.84
CA ALA A 45 -31.08 25.89 -29.22
C ALA A 45 -32.09 26.55 -28.26
N ARG A 46 -31.72 26.60 -26.97
CA ARG A 46 -32.45 27.29 -25.90
C ARG A 46 -32.41 28.82 -26.01
N TRP A 47 -31.67 29.37 -26.99
CA TRP A 47 -31.35 30.81 -27.09
C TRP A 47 -31.79 31.48 -28.40
N VAL A 48 -32.65 30.85 -29.20
CA VAL A 48 -33.20 31.48 -30.41
C VAL A 48 -34.57 32.08 -30.10
N LYS A 49 -34.70 33.41 -30.22
CA LYS A 49 -35.97 34.13 -30.04
C LYS A 49 -37.04 33.61 -31.02
N ASP A 50 -38.29 33.50 -30.57
CA ASP A 50 -39.36 32.94 -31.40
C ASP A 50 -39.68 33.80 -32.65
N SER A 51 -39.41 35.11 -32.60
CA SER A 51 -39.48 35.99 -33.76
C SER A 51 -38.47 35.61 -34.85
N THR A 52 -37.25 35.22 -34.46
CA THR A 52 -36.19 34.74 -35.36
C THR A 52 -36.57 33.39 -35.97
N LYS A 53 -37.14 32.46 -35.19
CA LYS A 53 -37.67 31.19 -35.72
C LYS A 53 -38.78 31.40 -36.74
N LYS A 54 -39.72 32.32 -36.47
CA LYS A 54 -40.79 32.71 -37.40
C LYS A 54 -40.26 33.34 -38.68
N HIS A 55 -39.21 34.16 -38.59
CA HIS A 55 -38.59 34.80 -39.74
C HIS A 55 -37.83 33.80 -40.62
N VAL A 56 -37.03 32.93 -40.02
CA VAL A 56 -36.33 31.85 -40.73
C VAL A 56 -37.33 30.90 -41.40
N ARG A 57 -38.42 30.55 -40.70
CA ARG A 57 -39.52 29.74 -41.28
C ARG A 57 -40.13 30.42 -42.50
N ARG A 58 -40.49 31.71 -42.42
CA ARG A 58 -41.04 32.45 -43.58
C ARG A 58 -40.07 32.52 -44.75
N ASN A 59 -38.78 32.73 -44.50
CA ASN A 59 -37.78 32.76 -45.57
C ASN A 59 -37.62 31.40 -46.23
N LEU A 60 -37.59 30.31 -45.46
CA LEU A 60 -37.57 28.94 -45.99
C LEU A 60 -38.86 28.60 -46.76
N GLU A 61 -40.03 28.98 -46.24
CA GLU A 61 -41.32 28.81 -46.94
C GLU A 61 -41.37 29.63 -48.25
N THR A 62 -40.68 30.77 -48.32
CA THR A 62 -40.66 31.64 -49.51
C THR A 62 -39.65 31.18 -50.56
N GLU A 63 -38.48 30.65 -50.16
CA GLU A 63 -37.43 30.22 -51.10
C GLU A 63 -37.56 28.77 -51.56
N ILE A 64 -38.10 27.88 -50.72
CA ILE A 64 -38.12 26.42 -50.95
C ILE A 64 -39.43 25.76 -50.48
N GLY A 65 -40.48 26.54 -50.20
CA GLY A 65 -41.74 26.03 -49.63
C GLY A 65 -42.53 25.10 -50.54
N GLU A 66 -42.34 25.17 -51.86
CA GLU A 66 -42.95 24.20 -52.79
C GLU A 66 -42.33 22.80 -52.68
N SER A 67 -41.09 22.69 -52.17
CA SER A 67 -40.33 21.43 -52.07
C SER A 67 -40.22 20.88 -50.64
N LEU A 68 -40.85 21.51 -49.65
CA LEU A 68 -40.82 21.09 -48.25
C LEU A 68 -42.23 21.03 -47.66
N GLN A 69 -42.53 19.94 -46.97
CA GLN A 69 -43.77 19.72 -46.25
C GLN A 69 -43.55 19.92 -44.75
N PHE A 70 -44.49 20.61 -44.10
CA PHE A 70 -44.46 20.92 -42.67
C PHE A 70 -45.63 20.24 -41.97
N VAL A 71 -45.35 19.35 -41.01
CA VAL A 71 -46.37 18.61 -40.25
C VAL A 71 -46.10 18.78 -38.76
N HIS A 72 -47.13 18.86 -37.95
CA HIS A 72 -46.97 18.86 -36.49
C HIS A 72 -46.99 17.44 -35.94
N ASP A 73 -46.04 17.13 -35.05
CA ASP A 73 -46.07 15.89 -34.28
C ASP A 73 -47.16 15.94 -33.18
N ALA A 74 -47.41 14.80 -32.53
CA ALA A 74 -48.40 14.68 -31.45
C ALA A 74 -48.09 15.55 -30.21
N LYS A 75 -46.88 16.13 -30.12
CA LYS A 75 -46.42 17.03 -29.06
C LYS A 75 -46.37 18.50 -29.51
N GLY A 76 -46.91 18.80 -30.70
CA GLY A 76 -46.99 20.13 -31.28
C GLY A 76 -45.70 20.65 -31.94
N LYS A 77 -44.63 19.85 -32.03
CA LYS A 77 -43.38 20.23 -32.70
C LYS A 77 -43.53 20.13 -34.22
N VAL A 78 -42.90 21.06 -34.94
CA VAL A 78 -42.92 21.07 -36.41
C VAL A 78 -41.86 20.10 -36.95
N LEU A 79 -42.31 19.12 -37.71
CA LEU A 79 -41.50 18.25 -38.56
C LEU A 79 -41.46 18.82 -39.97
N VAL A 80 -40.28 18.81 -40.58
CA VAL A 80 -40.04 19.30 -41.94
C VAL A 80 -39.42 18.18 -42.75
N TYR A 81 -40.00 17.83 -43.90
CA TYR A 81 -39.47 16.82 -44.79
C TYR A 81 -39.66 17.25 -46.26
N PRO A 82 -38.81 16.79 -47.19
CA PRO A 82 -38.92 17.21 -48.58
C PRO A 82 -40.07 16.50 -49.30
N ASP A 83 -40.66 17.19 -50.27
CA ASP A 83 -41.76 16.70 -51.10
C ASP A 83 -41.40 15.46 -51.94
N ASN A 84 -40.11 15.31 -52.27
CA ASN A 84 -39.55 14.20 -53.03
C ASN A 84 -39.20 12.97 -52.17
N LEU A 85 -39.56 12.96 -50.88
CA LEU A 85 -39.35 11.81 -50.01
C LEU A 85 -40.28 10.64 -50.42
N SER A 86 -39.70 9.61 -51.02
CA SER A 86 -40.45 8.42 -51.43
C SER A 86 -41.00 7.67 -50.20
N ARG A 87 -42.23 7.15 -50.32
CA ARG A 87 -42.83 6.25 -49.32
C ARG A 87 -41.94 5.03 -49.06
N ASP A 88 -41.27 4.51 -50.09
CA ASP A 88 -40.38 3.35 -49.95
C ASP A 88 -39.14 3.68 -49.10
N GLU A 89 -38.59 4.88 -49.24
CA GLU A 89 -37.45 5.38 -48.45
C GLU A 89 -37.86 5.51 -46.98
N LEU A 90 -39.04 6.09 -46.73
CA LEU A 90 -39.61 6.26 -45.39
C LEU A 90 -39.89 4.91 -44.71
N VAL A 91 -40.46 3.94 -45.44
CA VAL A 91 -40.72 2.61 -44.91
C VAL A 91 -39.41 1.89 -44.58
N LYS A 92 -38.39 1.97 -45.44
CA LYS A 92 -37.06 1.39 -45.15
C LYS A 92 -36.41 2.01 -43.90
N GLN A 93 -36.47 3.33 -43.75
CA GLN A 93 -35.94 4.01 -42.56
C GLN A 93 -36.74 3.67 -41.30
N ASN A 94 -38.06 3.56 -41.41
CA ASN A 94 -38.92 3.22 -40.28
C ASN A 94 -38.70 1.77 -39.84
N VAL A 95 -38.55 0.82 -40.77
CA VAL A 95 -38.16 -0.57 -40.47
C VAL A 95 -36.80 -0.61 -39.78
N PHE A 96 -35.79 0.11 -40.29
CA PHE A 96 -34.48 0.20 -39.65
C PHE A 96 -34.54 0.78 -38.23
N LEU A 97 -35.35 1.82 -38.01
CA LEU A 97 -35.54 2.42 -36.69
C LEU A 97 -36.30 1.49 -35.74
N MET A 98 -37.32 0.78 -36.24
CA MET A 98 -38.06 -0.23 -35.47
C MET A 98 -37.14 -1.38 -35.08
N ASP A 99 -36.30 -1.88 -35.98
CA ASP A 99 -35.29 -2.90 -35.67
C ASP A 99 -34.28 -2.39 -34.63
N THR A 100 -33.84 -1.13 -34.74
CA THR A 100 -32.93 -0.51 -33.75
C THR A 100 -33.61 -0.34 -32.40
N VAL A 101 -34.89 0.05 -32.37
CA VAL A 101 -35.68 0.16 -31.13
C VAL A 101 -35.92 -1.21 -30.53
N GLN A 102 -36.20 -2.25 -31.33
CA GLN A 102 -36.33 -3.63 -30.90
C GLN A 102 -35.00 -4.18 -30.31
N ASP A 103 -33.85 -3.83 -30.91
CA ASP A 103 -32.50 -4.11 -30.41
C ASP A 103 -32.16 -3.33 -29.13
N LEU A 104 -32.76 -2.16 -28.93
CA LEU A 104 -32.64 -1.38 -27.70
C LEU A 104 -33.61 -1.86 -26.61
N GLU A 105 -34.79 -2.34 -26.97
CA GLU A 105 -35.80 -2.90 -26.06
C GLU A 105 -35.41 -4.32 -25.61
N SER A 106 -34.69 -5.08 -26.44
CA SER A 106 -34.03 -6.33 -26.03
C SER A 106 -32.84 -6.10 -25.07
N LYS A 107 -32.40 -4.85 -24.84
CA LYS A 107 -31.56 -4.47 -23.68
C LYS A 107 -32.35 -4.38 -22.37
N GLY A 108 -33.65 -4.67 -22.38
CA GLY A 108 -34.50 -4.79 -21.19
C GLY A 108 -34.17 -5.99 -20.29
N ASP A 109 -33.34 -6.94 -20.74
CA ASP A 109 -32.84 -8.02 -19.90
C ASP A 109 -31.60 -7.58 -19.10
N ILE A 110 -31.82 -6.66 -18.17
CA ILE A 110 -30.80 -6.20 -17.20
C ILE A 110 -30.20 -7.42 -16.47
N GLU A 111 -31.02 -8.43 -16.18
CA GLU A 111 -30.58 -9.64 -15.50
C GLU A 111 -29.60 -10.46 -16.37
N GLY A 112 -29.89 -10.63 -17.65
CA GLY A 112 -29.00 -11.29 -18.62
C GLY A 112 -27.69 -10.53 -18.83
N LEU A 113 -27.75 -9.19 -18.90
CA LEU A 113 -26.54 -8.35 -18.98
C LEU A 113 -25.68 -8.45 -17.72
N LEU A 114 -26.30 -8.48 -16.54
CA LEU A 114 -25.60 -8.68 -15.26
C LEU A 114 -24.95 -10.07 -15.19
N LYS A 115 -25.68 -11.12 -15.58
CA LYS A 115 -25.13 -12.50 -15.64
C LYS A 115 -23.93 -12.58 -16.60
N LYS A 116 -24.05 -11.99 -17.79
CA LYS A 116 -22.97 -11.96 -18.78
C LYS A 116 -21.76 -11.18 -18.27
N SER A 117 -21.97 -10.01 -17.68
CA SER A 117 -20.91 -9.17 -17.11
C SER A 117 -20.21 -9.89 -15.95
N GLY A 118 -20.97 -10.51 -15.05
CA GLY A 118 -20.43 -11.33 -13.96
C GLY A 118 -19.59 -12.50 -14.47
N HIS A 119 -20.04 -13.20 -15.53
CA HIS A 119 -19.28 -14.29 -16.14
C HIS A 119 -17.97 -13.81 -16.77
N LEU A 120 -17.99 -12.67 -17.46
CA LEU A 120 -16.78 -12.06 -18.03
C LEU A 120 -15.78 -11.65 -16.96
N LEU A 121 -16.24 -11.00 -15.88
CA LEU A 121 -15.39 -10.62 -14.74
C LEU A 121 -14.82 -11.85 -14.03
N HIS A 122 -15.65 -12.86 -13.75
CA HIS A 122 -15.23 -14.10 -13.13
C HIS A 122 -14.13 -14.81 -13.94
N ASN A 123 -14.31 -14.93 -15.26
CA ASN A 123 -13.30 -15.52 -16.15
C ASN A 123 -12.05 -14.66 -16.25
N SER A 124 -12.19 -13.34 -16.27
CA SER A 124 -11.07 -12.39 -16.24
C SER A 124 -10.22 -12.59 -14.98
N ILE A 125 -10.85 -12.78 -13.82
CA ILE A 125 -10.16 -13.03 -12.55
C ILE A 125 -9.51 -14.42 -12.54
N LYS A 126 -10.22 -15.46 -12.98
CA LYS A 126 -9.69 -16.84 -13.02
C LYS A 126 -8.46 -16.99 -13.93
N LYS A 127 -8.41 -16.24 -15.03
CA LYS A 127 -7.27 -16.21 -15.96
C LYS A 127 -6.13 -15.31 -15.49
N HIS A 128 -6.39 -14.44 -14.52
CA HIS A 128 -5.38 -13.54 -13.98
C HIS A 128 -4.42 -14.33 -13.07
N SER A 129 -3.18 -14.44 -13.50
CA SER A 129 -2.12 -15.07 -12.73
C SER A 129 -1.07 -14.03 -12.35
N VAL A 130 -0.75 -13.95 -11.06
CA VAL A 130 0.38 -13.17 -10.56
C VAL A 130 1.42 -14.15 -10.04
N SER A 131 2.64 -14.08 -10.57
CA SER A 131 3.76 -14.86 -10.04
C SER A 131 4.29 -14.18 -8.78
N ILE A 132 4.31 -14.91 -7.67
CA ILE A 132 4.79 -14.42 -6.37
C ILE A 132 5.70 -15.49 -5.81
N SER A 133 6.85 -15.09 -5.28
CA SER A 133 7.74 -16.00 -4.57
C SER A 133 7.10 -16.50 -3.26
N TRP A 134 7.56 -17.65 -2.76
CA TRP A 134 7.21 -18.12 -1.42
C TRP A 134 8.47 -18.29 -0.57
N PRO A 135 8.54 -17.66 0.62
CA PRO A 135 7.61 -16.63 1.12
C PRO A 135 7.68 -15.33 0.26
N PRO A 136 6.60 -14.53 0.18
CA PRO A 136 6.57 -13.33 -0.65
C PRO A 136 7.56 -12.24 -0.21
N LEU A 137 8.14 -11.54 -1.18
CA LEU A 137 8.99 -10.37 -0.92
C LEU A 137 8.14 -9.12 -0.63
N ALA A 138 8.68 -8.21 0.19
CA ALA A 138 8.01 -6.94 0.51
C ALA A 138 7.72 -6.10 -0.75
N SER A 139 8.64 -6.10 -1.72
CA SER A 139 8.44 -5.43 -3.01
C SER A 139 7.29 -6.03 -3.82
N GLU A 140 7.12 -7.36 -3.80
CA GLU A 140 6.01 -8.05 -4.49
C GLU A 140 4.65 -7.72 -3.87
N LEU A 141 4.60 -7.53 -2.54
CA LEU A 141 3.37 -7.19 -1.82
C LEU A 141 3.03 -5.69 -1.87
N SER A 142 3.99 -4.82 -2.23
CA SER A 142 3.80 -3.37 -2.23
C SER A 142 2.86 -2.87 -3.35
N ASN A 143 2.77 -3.59 -4.47
CA ASN A 143 1.92 -3.21 -5.60
C ASN A 143 0.56 -3.93 -5.56
N SER A 144 -0.33 -3.48 -4.69
CA SER A 144 -1.72 -3.97 -4.55
C SER A 144 -2.48 -4.05 -5.87
N SER A 145 -2.23 -3.11 -6.79
CA SER A 145 -2.96 -2.99 -8.05
C SER A 145 -2.65 -4.13 -9.03
N ALA A 146 -1.46 -4.74 -8.96
CA ALA A 146 -1.06 -5.85 -9.82
C ALA A 146 -1.93 -7.12 -9.63
N PHE A 147 -2.55 -7.25 -8.45
CA PHE A 147 -3.40 -8.38 -8.09
C PHE A 147 -4.83 -8.27 -8.61
N ILE A 148 -5.21 -7.10 -9.13
CA ILE A 148 -6.57 -6.81 -9.56
C ILE A 148 -6.57 -6.69 -11.09
N PRO A 149 -7.31 -7.55 -11.82
CA PRO A 149 -7.43 -7.44 -13.27
C PRO A 149 -8.00 -6.09 -13.68
N GLY A 150 -7.51 -5.52 -14.80
CA GLY A 150 -7.97 -4.22 -15.30
C GLY A 150 -9.49 -4.14 -15.48
N ASN A 151 -10.12 -5.19 -15.98
CA ASN A 151 -11.58 -5.26 -16.14
C ASN A 151 -12.33 -5.15 -14.80
N LEU A 152 -11.81 -5.81 -13.74
CA LEU A 152 -12.39 -5.71 -12.40
C LEU A 152 -12.17 -4.32 -11.80
N LYS A 153 -10.97 -3.76 -11.98
CA LYS A 153 -10.67 -2.40 -11.54
C LYS A 153 -11.58 -1.37 -12.20
N GLY A 154 -11.73 -1.44 -13.52
CA GLY A 154 -12.64 -0.61 -14.31
C GLY A 154 -14.09 -0.74 -13.86
N PHE A 155 -14.57 -1.97 -13.65
CA PHE A 155 -15.91 -2.20 -13.11
C PHE A 155 -16.10 -1.55 -11.73
N LEU A 156 -15.16 -1.74 -10.80
CA LEU A 156 -15.24 -1.17 -9.46
C LEU A 156 -15.15 0.36 -9.45
N GLN A 157 -14.39 0.96 -10.37
CA GLN A 157 -14.34 2.41 -10.55
C GLN A 157 -15.72 2.97 -10.89
N HIS A 158 -16.41 2.36 -11.85
CA HIS A 158 -17.77 2.78 -12.23
C HIS A 158 -18.79 2.49 -11.11
N LEU A 159 -18.69 1.33 -10.46
CA LEU A 159 -19.61 0.93 -9.38
C LEU A 159 -19.49 1.82 -8.14
N ILE A 160 -18.27 2.18 -7.73
CA ILE A 160 -18.01 2.89 -6.46
C ILE A 160 -18.04 4.41 -6.63
N ALA A 161 -17.63 4.93 -7.79
CA ALA A 161 -17.34 6.36 -7.94
C ALA A 161 -17.98 7.03 -9.15
N GLU A 162 -18.54 6.27 -10.11
CA GLU A 162 -19.10 6.77 -11.37
C GLU A 162 -18.30 7.93 -11.98
N PRO A 163 -16.97 7.76 -12.19
CA PRO A 163 -16.12 8.86 -12.61
C PRO A 163 -16.44 9.27 -14.06
N GLN A 164 -16.48 10.59 -14.31
CA GLN A 164 -16.57 11.14 -15.67
C GLN A 164 -15.24 10.97 -16.44
N ASP A 165 -14.11 10.88 -15.73
CA ASP A 165 -12.76 10.60 -16.26
C ASP A 165 -11.93 9.76 -15.27
N GLU A 166 -11.11 8.81 -15.75
CA GLU A 166 -10.26 7.95 -14.87
C GLU A 166 -9.29 8.75 -13.99
N ALA A 167 -8.88 9.94 -14.42
CA ALA A 167 -7.95 10.82 -13.69
C ALA A 167 -8.59 11.56 -12.50
N SER A 168 -9.92 11.49 -12.30
CA SER A 168 -10.63 12.29 -11.29
C SER A 168 -10.79 11.61 -9.93
N LEU A 169 -10.26 10.40 -9.73
CA LEU A 169 -10.51 9.60 -8.53
C LEU A 169 -9.62 10.03 -7.35
N SER A 170 -10.25 10.37 -6.22
CA SER A 170 -9.52 10.70 -4.98
C SER A 170 -8.71 9.51 -4.45
N PRO A 171 -7.57 9.73 -3.75
CA PRO A 171 -6.77 8.65 -3.17
C PRO A 171 -7.53 7.74 -2.20
N ARG A 172 -8.54 8.30 -1.51
CA ARG A 172 -9.42 7.52 -0.61
C ARG A 172 -10.23 6.49 -1.40
N ILE A 173 -10.83 6.89 -2.52
CA ILE A 173 -11.64 6.03 -3.36
C ILE A 173 -10.77 4.96 -4.02
N GLN A 174 -9.57 5.33 -4.50
CA GLN A 174 -8.61 4.37 -5.05
C GLN A 174 -8.26 3.26 -4.06
N ARG A 175 -7.95 3.60 -2.80
CA ARG A 175 -7.69 2.61 -1.74
C ARG A 175 -8.91 1.71 -1.47
N LEU A 176 -10.12 2.25 -1.55
CA LEU A 176 -11.35 1.47 -1.36
C LEU A 176 -11.55 0.46 -2.50
N ILE A 177 -11.38 0.91 -3.75
CA ILE A 177 -11.44 0.05 -4.94
C ILE A 177 -10.40 -1.07 -4.85
N GLU A 178 -9.17 -0.76 -4.44
CA GLU A 178 -8.13 -1.77 -4.28
C GLU A 178 -8.42 -2.75 -3.16
N SER A 179 -8.96 -2.28 -2.03
CA SER A 179 -9.32 -3.13 -0.90
C SER A 179 -10.44 -4.11 -1.26
N VAL A 180 -11.51 -3.63 -1.91
CA VAL A 180 -12.64 -4.44 -2.34
C VAL A 180 -12.24 -5.38 -3.48
N GLY A 181 -11.45 -4.90 -4.45
CA GLY A 181 -10.98 -5.71 -5.56
C GLY A 181 -10.16 -6.91 -5.11
N GLN A 182 -9.33 -6.75 -4.08
CA GLN A 182 -8.59 -7.86 -3.50
C GLN A 182 -9.49 -8.91 -2.83
N ASP A 183 -10.56 -8.50 -2.15
CA ASP A 183 -11.56 -9.43 -1.58
C ASP A 183 -12.27 -10.23 -2.67
N ILE A 184 -12.67 -9.57 -3.75
CA ILE A 184 -13.33 -10.24 -4.88
C ILE A 184 -12.38 -11.24 -5.54
N VAL A 185 -11.12 -10.86 -5.77
CA VAL A 185 -10.10 -11.75 -6.34
C VAL A 185 -9.87 -12.98 -5.46
N TYR A 186 -9.71 -12.77 -4.15
CA TYR A 186 -9.54 -13.88 -3.20
C TYR A 186 -10.74 -14.83 -3.18
N GLY A 187 -11.96 -14.27 -3.14
CA GLY A 187 -13.20 -15.05 -3.16
C GLY A 187 -13.39 -15.85 -4.44
N VAL A 188 -13.23 -15.21 -5.61
CA VAL A 188 -13.40 -15.86 -6.93
C VAL A 188 -12.35 -16.95 -7.18
N THR A 189 -11.11 -16.72 -6.72
CA THR A 189 -10.05 -17.72 -6.84
C THR A 189 -10.13 -18.82 -5.78
N GLY A 190 -10.99 -18.69 -4.77
CA GLY A 190 -11.10 -19.63 -3.65
C GLY A 190 -9.81 -19.70 -2.82
N GLY A 191 -9.13 -18.56 -2.66
CA GLY A 191 -7.87 -18.46 -1.91
C GLY A 191 -6.62 -19.03 -2.60
N GLN A 192 -6.73 -19.42 -3.88
CA GLN A 192 -5.57 -19.84 -4.69
C GLN A 192 -4.64 -18.66 -4.94
N LEU A 193 -5.20 -17.50 -5.32
CA LEU A 193 -4.47 -16.24 -5.34
C LEU A 193 -4.69 -15.55 -3.99
N LYS A 194 -3.60 -15.19 -3.30
CA LYS A 194 -3.63 -14.54 -1.99
C LYS A 194 -3.10 -13.10 -2.13
N PRO A 195 -3.99 -12.10 -2.34
CA PRO A 195 -3.55 -10.71 -2.50
C PRO A 195 -2.92 -10.12 -1.23
N PRO A 196 -2.18 -9.00 -1.34
CA PRO A 196 -1.50 -8.37 -0.21
C PRO A 196 -2.39 -8.14 1.01
N LYS A 197 -3.63 -7.68 0.82
CA LYS A 197 -4.61 -7.53 1.90
C LYS A 197 -4.80 -8.81 2.70
N HIS A 198 -4.93 -9.96 2.03
CA HIS A 198 -5.25 -11.24 2.67
C HIS A 198 -4.05 -11.83 3.42
N LEU A 199 -2.82 -11.51 3.00
CA LEU A 199 -1.60 -11.93 3.67
C LEU A 199 -1.18 -10.96 4.77
N MET A 200 -1.13 -9.66 4.46
CA MET A 200 -0.58 -8.63 5.33
C MET A 200 -1.52 -8.26 6.47
N LEU A 201 -2.84 -8.21 6.25
CA LEU A 201 -3.77 -7.83 7.30
C LEU A 201 -3.76 -8.83 8.48
N PRO A 202 -3.90 -10.15 8.27
CA PRO A 202 -3.74 -11.13 9.34
C PRO A 202 -2.36 -11.12 9.99
N TYR A 203 -1.30 -10.95 9.19
CA TYR A 203 0.08 -10.89 9.69
C TYR A 203 0.29 -9.71 10.64
N VAL A 204 -0.20 -8.52 10.25
CA VAL A 204 -0.13 -7.31 11.09
C VAL A 204 -0.98 -7.46 12.34
N ILE A 205 -2.20 -8.00 12.23
CA ILE A 205 -3.06 -8.23 13.39
C ILE A 205 -2.39 -9.19 14.38
N LYS A 206 -1.77 -10.27 13.89
CA LYS A 206 -0.98 -11.19 14.72
C LYS A 206 0.15 -10.46 15.45
N THR A 207 0.92 -9.67 14.71
CA THR A 207 2.07 -8.94 15.24
C THR A 207 1.67 -7.91 16.31
N LEU A 208 0.55 -7.20 16.09
CA LEU A 208 0.10 -6.14 17.00
C LEU A 208 -0.63 -6.65 18.23
N THR A 209 -1.33 -7.78 18.13
CA THR A 209 -2.28 -8.21 19.17
C THR A 209 -2.01 -9.59 19.75
N GLY A 210 -1.31 -10.47 19.04
CA GLY A 210 -1.17 -11.88 19.39
C GLY A 210 -2.48 -12.69 19.41
N SER A 211 -3.64 -12.08 19.12
CA SER A 211 -4.94 -12.74 19.28
C SER A 211 -5.28 -13.66 18.10
N VAL A 212 -5.45 -14.94 18.42
CA VAL A 212 -5.90 -15.97 17.48
C VAL A 212 -7.36 -15.74 17.10
N GLU A 213 -8.18 -15.26 18.03
CA GLU A 213 -9.61 -14.99 17.84
C GLU A 213 -9.84 -13.89 16.80
N LEU A 214 -9.05 -12.80 16.86
CA LEU A 214 -9.13 -11.72 15.87
C LEU A 214 -8.79 -12.22 14.47
N ILE A 215 -7.75 -13.05 14.35
CA ILE A 215 -7.34 -13.62 13.06
C ILE A 215 -8.40 -14.61 12.53
N ARG A 216 -9.01 -15.40 13.40
CA ARG A 216 -10.14 -16.27 13.03
C ARG A 216 -11.35 -15.46 12.57
N MET A 217 -11.62 -14.31 13.19
CA MET A 217 -12.74 -13.45 12.83
C MET A 217 -12.56 -12.87 11.42
N ILE A 218 -11.42 -12.24 11.14
CA ILE A 218 -11.15 -11.67 9.80
C ILE A 218 -11.10 -12.77 8.71
N ASN A 219 -10.60 -13.96 9.04
CA ASN A 219 -10.59 -15.09 8.11
C ASN A 219 -12.01 -15.58 7.79
N ARG A 220 -12.88 -15.70 8.82
CA ARG A 220 -14.30 -16.04 8.63
C ARG A 220 -15.06 -15.01 7.80
N LEU A 221 -14.69 -13.74 7.91
CA LEU A 221 -15.25 -12.66 7.09
C LEU A 221 -14.64 -12.61 5.68
N GLY A 222 -13.69 -13.49 5.36
CA GLY A 222 -13.07 -13.56 4.04
C GLY A 222 -12.08 -12.43 3.75
N HIS A 223 -11.56 -11.75 4.77
CA HIS A 223 -10.61 -10.63 4.62
C HIS A 223 -9.14 -11.03 4.84
N GLY A 224 -8.88 -12.32 5.07
CA GLY A 224 -7.57 -12.79 5.48
C GLY A 224 -7.40 -14.29 5.35
N VAL A 225 -6.14 -14.72 5.21
CA VAL A 225 -5.75 -16.12 5.35
C VAL A 225 -5.95 -16.62 6.79
N SER A 226 -5.92 -17.94 6.96
CA SER A 226 -6.08 -18.56 8.28
C SER A 226 -4.89 -18.29 9.21
N TYR A 227 -5.08 -18.41 10.52
CA TYR A 227 -3.99 -18.30 11.50
C TYR A 227 -2.82 -19.24 11.18
N THR A 228 -3.16 -20.46 10.77
CA THR A 228 -2.20 -21.48 10.36
C THR A 228 -1.37 -21.05 9.16
N GLU A 229 -1.98 -20.44 8.14
CA GLU A 229 -1.25 -19.92 6.99
C GLU A 229 -0.33 -18.75 7.37
N VAL A 230 -0.71 -17.93 8.37
CA VAL A 230 0.17 -16.90 8.91
C VAL A 230 1.39 -17.52 9.61
N GLU A 231 1.22 -18.59 10.37
CA GLU A 231 2.34 -19.33 10.99
C GLU A 231 3.27 -19.99 9.95
N GLU A 232 2.70 -20.57 8.89
CA GLU A 232 3.46 -21.12 7.78
C GLU A 232 4.26 -20.03 7.06
N LEU A 233 3.67 -18.85 6.86
CA LEU A 233 4.35 -17.69 6.29
C LEU A 233 5.52 -17.23 7.18
N GLU A 234 5.30 -17.04 8.48
CA GLU A 234 6.35 -16.68 9.44
C GLU A 234 7.48 -17.71 9.48
N THR A 235 7.12 -18.99 9.47
CA THR A 235 8.10 -20.10 9.44
C THR A 235 8.93 -20.06 8.17
N ALA A 236 8.30 -19.90 7.01
CA ALA A 236 9.00 -19.79 5.74
C ALA A 236 9.94 -18.56 5.69
N ILE A 237 9.47 -17.42 6.21
CA ILE A 237 10.26 -16.19 6.36
C ILE A 237 11.47 -16.42 7.26
N CYS A 238 11.31 -17.17 8.35
CA CYS A 238 12.37 -17.50 9.30
C CYS A 238 13.40 -18.45 8.69
N ILE A 239 12.97 -19.53 8.02
CA ILE A 239 13.85 -20.48 7.33
C ILE A 239 14.73 -19.76 6.31
N GLN A 240 14.11 -18.92 5.45
CA GLN A 240 14.86 -18.18 4.44
C GLN A 240 15.92 -17.27 5.08
N LYS A 241 15.65 -16.71 6.26
CA LYS A 241 16.60 -15.88 7.01
C LYS A 241 17.71 -16.71 7.65
N LEU A 242 17.42 -17.90 8.18
CA LEU A 242 18.45 -18.80 8.73
C LEU A 242 19.41 -19.26 7.62
N GLU A 243 18.86 -19.60 6.46
CA GLU A 243 19.63 -20.06 5.30
C GLU A 243 20.48 -18.96 4.66
N SER A 244 20.05 -17.69 4.73
CA SER A 244 20.84 -16.58 4.18
C SER A 244 22.09 -16.24 4.98
N HIS A 245 22.29 -16.84 6.16
CA HIS A 245 23.43 -16.56 7.03
C HIS A 245 24.24 -17.82 7.39
N THR A 246 24.19 -18.89 6.58
CA THR A 246 24.90 -20.16 6.85
C THR A 246 26.42 -20.01 6.92
N ASP A 247 26.99 -18.96 6.33
CA ASP A 247 28.44 -18.72 6.31
C ASP A 247 28.90 -17.68 7.36
N GLU A 248 27.98 -16.99 8.05
CA GLU A 248 28.32 -15.99 9.06
C GLU A 248 28.17 -16.56 10.48
N SER A 249 29.26 -16.52 11.26
CA SER A 249 29.22 -17.03 12.65
C SER A 249 28.31 -16.23 13.59
N VAL A 250 27.94 -15.00 13.22
CA VAL A 250 26.88 -14.18 13.83
C VAL A 250 26.21 -13.34 12.74
N PRO A 251 24.94 -13.62 12.38
CA PRO A 251 24.18 -12.85 11.39
C PRO A 251 24.13 -11.36 11.74
N MET A 252 24.66 -10.50 10.86
CA MET A 252 24.60 -9.04 11.06
C MET A 252 23.42 -8.41 10.31
N PRO A 253 22.57 -7.59 10.97
CA PRO A 253 21.52 -6.86 10.28
C PRO A 253 22.11 -5.82 9.31
N GLU A 254 21.69 -5.85 8.05
CA GLU A 254 22.20 -4.96 6.98
C GLU A 254 22.06 -3.45 7.29
N GLN A 255 21.10 -3.08 8.14
CA GLN A 255 20.91 -1.68 8.53
C GLN A 255 22.03 -1.13 9.43
N ILE A 256 22.85 -2.01 10.02
CA ILE A 256 23.95 -1.62 10.90
C ILE A 256 25.23 -1.55 10.08
N GLN A 257 25.79 -0.34 9.96
CA GLN A 257 26.98 -0.09 9.17
C GLN A 257 28.25 -0.14 10.03
N PRO A 258 29.39 -0.57 9.45
CA PRO A 258 30.70 -0.48 10.11
C PRO A 258 31.07 0.95 10.52
N LEU A 259 31.98 1.08 11.48
CA LEU A 259 32.55 2.34 11.98
C LEU A 259 31.57 3.29 12.66
N ILE A 260 30.28 2.92 12.77
CA ILE A 260 29.27 3.70 13.51
C ILE A 260 29.20 3.21 14.96
N PRO A 261 29.29 4.11 15.97
CA PRO A 261 29.13 3.74 17.37
C PRO A 261 27.84 2.94 17.61
N THR A 262 28.01 1.70 18.03
CA THR A 262 26.91 0.74 18.19
C THR A 262 26.86 0.26 19.64
N THR A 263 25.65 0.22 20.21
CA THR A 263 25.39 -0.34 21.54
C THR A 263 24.58 -1.61 21.39
N LEU A 264 25.02 -2.68 22.03
CA LEU A 264 24.27 -3.93 22.09
C LEU A 264 23.38 -3.94 23.33
N ALA A 265 22.10 -4.26 23.14
CA ALA A 265 21.21 -4.62 24.24
C ALA A 265 21.13 -6.15 24.28
N ARG A 266 21.55 -6.74 25.40
CA ARG A 266 21.49 -8.18 25.65
C ARG A 266 20.57 -8.41 26.84
N ASP A 267 19.39 -8.91 26.55
CA ASP A 267 18.34 -9.14 27.54
C ASP A 267 17.83 -10.58 27.46
N ASN A 268 17.18 -11.05 28.53
CA ASN A 268 16.42 -12.28 28.46
C ASN A 268 15.15 -12.07 27.63
N ILE A 269 14.79 -13.09 26.85
CA ILE A 269 13.55 -13.05 26.08
C ILE A 269 12.46 -13.68 26.94
N ASP A 270 11.87 -12.88 27.81
CA ASP A 270 10.74 -13.27 28.66
C ASP A 270 9.45 -13.29 27.82
N ARG A 271 9.34 -14.27 26.92
CA ARG A 271 8.10 -14.51 26.14
C ARG A 271 7.01 -15.26 26.90
N LEU A 272 7.19 -15.47 28.20
CA LEU A 272 6.25 -16.24 29.03
C LEU A 272 5.05 -15.41 29.54
N GLU A 273 5.00 -14.10 29.30
CA GLU A 273 3.77 -13.32 29.54
C GLU A 273 2.96 -13.19 28.24
N GLU A 274 1.89 -13.98 28.19
CA GLU A 274 0.67 -13.80 27.38
C GLU A 274 0.70 -14.07 25.86
N THR A 275 1.36 -15.12 25.38
CA THR A 275 0.90 -15.79 24.15
C THR A 275 0.97 -17.31 24.25
N LEU A 276 -0.15 -17.99 23.96
CA LEU A 276 -0.31 -19.44 23.98
C LEU A 276 0.61 -20.21 22.99
N SER A 277 1.40 -19.53 22.16
CA SER A 277 2.16 -20.15 21.06
C SER A 277 3.64 -19.76 20.91
N GLY A 278 4.23 -18.97 21.82
CA GLY A 278 5.69 -18.87 21.98
C GLY A 278 6.54 -18.46 20.75
N GLY A 279 5.97 -17.78 19.76
CA GLY A 279 6.63 -17.49 18.48
C GLY A 279 7.85 -16.54 18.55
N VAL A 280 8.88 -16.81 17.73
CA VAL A 280 10.12 -16.02 17.65
C VAL A 280 10.05 -14.91 16.61
N TYR A 281 9.97 -13.66 17.07
CA TYR A 281 10.05 -12.44 16.25
C TYR A 281 11.50 -11.99 15.97
N GLY A 282 11.76 -11.51 14.75
CA GLY A 282 12.90 -10.68 14.38
C GLY A 282 12.62 -9.88 13.08
N PRO A 283 13.10 -8.63 12.92
CA PRO A 283 12.80 -7.78 11.75
C PRO A 283 13.70 -8.04 10.53
N HIS A 284 13.35 -7.38 9.42
CA HIS A 284 13.77 -7.67 8.04
C HIS A 284 14.47 -6.48 7.34
N PRO A 285 15.65 -6.69 6.73
CA PRO A 285 16.19 -5.92 5.60
C PRO A 285 15.88 -6.59 4.23
N PRO A 286 16.21 -5.95 3.08
CA PRO A 286 15.88 -6.45 1.73
C PRO A 286 16.54 -7.80 1.41
N ARG A 287 15.94 -8.58 0.49
CA ARG A 287 16.23 -10.01 0.31
C ARG A 287 16.50 -10.40 -1.13
N LYS A 288 17.29 -11.47 -1.31
CA LYS A 288 17.39 -12.23 -2.57
C LYS A 288 16.32 -13.33 -2.62
N ALA A 289 15.65 -13.47 -3.76
CA ALA A 289 14.64 -14.50 -3.97
C ALA A 289 15.28 -15.90 -3.98
N LEU A 290 14.81 -16.77 -3.10
CA LEU A 290 15.06 -18.21 -3.16
C LEU A 290 13.72 -18.85 -3.50
N ASN A 291 13.51 -19.23 -4.76
CA ASN A 291 12.29 -19.93 -5.18
C ASN A 291 12.30 -21.34 -4.56
N LYS A 292 11.57 -21.53 -3.47
CA LYS A 292 11.40 -22.84 -2.82
C LYS A 292 9.93 -23.27 -2.86
N PRO A 293 9.66 -24.58 -2.94
CA PRO A 293 8.30 -25.10 -2.84
C PRO A 293 7.70 -24.76 -1.47
N VAL A 294 6.39 -24.52 -1.42
CA VAL A 294 5.64 -24.23 -0.19
C VAL A 294 5.79 -25.41 0.78
N VAL A 295 6.62 -25.23 1.81
CA VAL A 295 6.70 -26.19 2.92
C VAL A 295 5.59 -25.82 3.90
N LYS A 296 4.58 -26.69 4.06
CA LYS A 296 3.47 -26.54 5.02
C LYS A 296 3.93 -26.75 6.47
N LYS A 297 5.12 -26.26 6.84
CA LYS A 297 5.67 -26.38 8.19
C LYS A 297 5.24 -25.15 8.98
N ARG A 298 4.55 -25.39 10.10
CA ARG A 298 3.94 -24.35 10.97
C ARG A 298 4.86 -23.89 12.09
N THR A 299 5.84 -24.72 12.41
CA THR A 299 6.76 -24.56 13.54
C THR A 299 8.16 -24.95 13.11
N LEU A 300 9.15 -24.27 13.67
CA LEU A 300 10.53 -24.72 13.59
C LEU A 300 10.85 -25.47 14.87
N ASP A 301 11.25 -26.72 14.73
CA ASP A 301 11.99 -27.40 15.77
C ASP A 301 13.34 -26.71 15.82
N ALA A 302 13.55 -25.90 16.86
CA ALA A 302 14.85 -25.32 17.08
C ALA A 302 15.77 -26.47 17.49
N ASP A 303 16.76 -26.77 16.65
CA ASP A 303 17.83 -27.68 17.08
C ASP A 303 18.41 -27.11 18.39
N PRO A 304 18.53 -27.93 19.45
CA PRO A 304 19.12 -27.46 20.69
C PRO A 304 20.53 -26.99 20.39
N ILE A 305 20.78 -25.69 20.54
CA ILE A 305 22.14 -25.15 20.44
C ILE A 305 22.88 -25.70 21.67
N ILE A 306 23.66 -26.76 21.46
CA ILE A 306 24.57 -27.27 22.49
C ILE A 306 25.73 -26.29 22.56
N LEU A 307 25.63 -25.34 23.49
CA LEU A 307 26.71 -24.41 23.76
C LEU A 307 27.92 -25.16 24.36
N PRO A 308 29.15 -24.77 24.00
CA PRO A 308 30.33 -25.30 24.67
C PRO A 308 30.24 -25.08 26.18
N PRO A 309 30.61 -26.08 27.00
CA PRO A 309 30.59 -25.92 28.44
C PRO A 309 31.54 -24.80 28.87
N TYR A 310 31.06 -23.92 29.75
CA TYR A 310 31.89 -22.88 30.35
C TYR A 310 32.25 -23.26 31.79
N ASN A 311 33.54 -23.49 32.02
CA ASN A 311 34.05 -23.81 33.35
C ASN A 311 34.31 -22.52 34.14
N ALA A 312 33.36 -22.16 35.01
CA ALA A 312 33.41 -20.94 35.81
C ALA A 312 34.62 -20.88 36.74
N GLY A 313 35.11 -22.02 37.25
CA GLY A 313 36.25 -22.06 38.17
C GLY A 313 36.05 -21.19 39.41
N GLU A 314 37.15 -20.73 40.02
CA GLU A 314 37.08 -19.77 41.13
C GLU A 314 36.71 -18.37 40.64
N ARG A 315 35.92 -17.65 41.45
CA ARG A 315 35.48 -16.29 41.15
C ARG A 315 36.64 -15.31 41.28
N VAL A 316 36.81 -14.48 40.24
CA VAL A 316 37.76 -13.37 40.24
C VAL A 316 37.02 -12.08 40.55
N GLY A 317 37.51 -11.32 41.52
CA GLY A 317 36.93 -10.02 41.89
C GLY A 317 37.28 -8.88 40.91
N PRO A 318 36.69 -7.69 41.11
CA PRO A 318 37.03 -6.52 40.30
C PRO A 318 38.52 -6.20 40.38
N PRO A 319 39.15 -5.72 39.28
CA PRO A 319 40.47 -5.14 39.35
C PRO A 319 40.49 -3.94 40.29
N SER A 320 41.67 -3.66 40.87
CA SER A 320 41.94 -2.43 41.61
C SER A 320 41.54 -1.21 40.78
N ARG A 321 40.78 -0.30 41.39
CA ARG A 321 40.23 0.88 40.73
C ARG A 321 41.04 2.12 41.09
N LEU A 322 41.32 2.98 40.11
CA LEU A 322 41.77 4.34 40.36
C LEU A 322 40.54 5.20 40.68
N HIS A 323 40.57 5.93 41.79
CA HIS A 323 39.52 6.91 42.07
C HIS A 323 39.79 8.18 41.26
N ILE A 324 38.89 8.48 40.33
CA ILE A 324 38.93 9.73 39.57
C ILE A 324 37.78 10.60 40.08
N ALA A 325 38.12 11.74 40.69
CA ALA A 325 37.13 12.74 41.05
C ALA A 325 36.69 13.48 39.78
N LEU A 326 35.41 13.34 39.43
CA LEU A 326 34.80 14.10 38.33
C LEU A 326 34.04 15.29 38.94
N ASP A 327 34.37 16.52 38.52
CA ASP A 327 33.59 17.70 38.87
C ASP A 327 32.29 17.71 38.05
N ASN A 328 31.25 17.11 38.63
CA ASN A 328 29.93 17.02 38.02
C ASN A 328 28.99 18.13 38.48
N ARG A 329 29.45 19.12 39.28
CA ARG A 329 28.57 20.13 39.89
C ARG A 329 27.75 20.88 38.83
N LYS A 330 28.41 21.35 37.78
CA LYS A 330 27.76 22.08 36.68
C LYS A 330 26.71 21.22 35.96
N VAL A 331 27.02 19.94 35.70
CA VAL A 331 26.11 19.01 35.01
C VAL A 331 24.88 18.73 35.88
N VAL A 332 25.07 18.53 37.18
CA VAL A 332 23.98 18.31 38.14
C VAL A 332 23.11 19.56 38.25
N GLU A 333 23.69 20.74 38.40
CA GLU A 333 22.96 22.01 38.47
C GLU A 333 22.14 22.27 37.20
N GLN A 334 22.72 22.00 36.02
CA GLN A 334 21.99 22.10 34.75
C GLN A 334 20.84 21.09 34.65
N ALA A 335 21.05 19.83 35.04
CA ALA A 335 20.01 18.81 35.02
C ALA A 335 18.87 19.15 36.00
N GLN A 336 19.20 19.63 37.20
CA GLN A 336 18.22 20.11 38.18
C GLN A 336 17.42 21.29 37.65
N LYS A 337 18.08 22.28 37.04
CA LYS A 337 17.41 23.43 36.43
C LYS A 337 16.48 23.01 35.29
N LYS A 338 16.92 22.14 34.37
CA LYS A 338 16.09 21.62 33.28
C LYS A 338 14.88 20.84 33.81
N ASN A 339 15.08 19.99 34.81
CA ASN A 339 13.98 19.27 35.47
C ASN A 339 12.98 20.22 36.13
N LEU A 340 13.45 21.24 36.84
CA LEU A 340 12.58 22.21 37.49
C LEU A 340 11.75 22.97 36.47
N ILE A 341 12.36 23.42 35.37
CA ILE A 341 11.65 24.09 34.27
C ILE A 341 10.60 23.16 33.65
N TRP A 342 10.94 21.90 33.39
CA TRP A 342 9.99 20.93 32.86
C TRP A 342 8.80 20.72 33.80
N ILE A 343 9.04 20.55 35.10
CA ILE A 343 7.97 20.39 36.11
C ILE A 343 7.06 21.62 36.12
N LEU A 344 7.63 22.82 36.20
CA LEU A 344 6.87 24.07 36.23
C LEU A 344 6.05 24.28 34.93
N ALA A 345 6.66 24.01 33.77
CA ALA A 345 5.98 24.07 32.48
C ALA A 345 4.83 23.05 32.40
N SER A 346 5.06 21.82 32.86
CA SER A 346 4.07 20.75 32.85
C SER A 346 2.89 21.07 33.79
N LEU A 347 3.15 21.64 34.97
CA LEU A 347 2.12 22.08 35.90
C LEU A 347 1.28 23.24 35.34
N ASN A 348 1.91 24.18 34.62
CA ASN A 348 1.21 25.32 34.01
C ASN A 348 0.43 24.95 32.74
N ALA A 349 0.89 23.95 31.98
CA ALA A 349 0.20 23.44 30.80
C ALA A 349 -0.98 22.52 31.14
N ALA A 350 -0.97 21.87 32.31
CA ALA A 350 -2.11 21.11 32.80
C ALA A 350 -3.39 21.96 32.97
N SER A 351 -3.25 23.28 33.12
CA SER A 351 -4.36 24.25 33.17
C SER A 351 -4.83 24.78 31.82
N SER A 352 -4.12 24.52 30.71
CA SER A 352 -4.43 25.09 29.39
C SER A 352 -4.35 24.00 28.30
N GLN A 353 -5.49 23.54 27.80
CA GLN A 353 -5.56 22.47 26.78
C GLN A 353 -4.92 22.82 25.41
N GLU A 354 -4.58 24.09 25.18
CA GLU A 354 -4.16 24.58 23.87
C GLU A 354 -2.69 24.33 23.53
N ASN A 355 -1.82 23.98 24.51
CA ASN A 355 -0.40 23.69 24.26
C ASN A 355 0.17 22.66 25.25
N PRO A 356 0.08 21.35 24.97
CA PRO A 356 0.63 20.32 25.84
C PRO A 356 2.16 20.36 25.84
N VAL A 357 2.77 20.45 27.02
CA VAL A 357 4.22 20.29 27.20
C VAL A 357 4.57 18.83 26.93
N ALA A 358 5.61 18.61 26.12
CA ALA A 358 6.10 17.27 25.83
C ALA A 358 6.49 16.52 27.13
N GLY A 359 6.32 15.20 27.14
CA GLY A 359 6.81 14.36 28.24
C GLY A 359 8.31 14.57 28.48
N TRP A 360 8.80 14.17 29.67
CA TRP A 360 10.17 14.48 30.14
C TRP A 360 11.26 14.28 29.06
N THR A 361 11.22 13.15 28.35
CA THR A 361 12.17 12.85 27.27
C THR A 361 12.04 13.83 26.10
N GLY A 362 10.82 14.08 25.63
CA GLY A 362 10.56 15.00 24.51
C GLY A 362 10.98 16.43 24.85
N PHE A 363 10.68 16.90 26.07
CA PHE A 363 11.13 18.21 26.54
C PHE A 363 12.66 18.32 26.58
N ASN A 364 13.35 17.29 27.08
CA ASN A 364 14.82 17.30 27.10
C ASN A 364 15.43 17.21 25.69
N ILE A 365 14.73 16.61 24.72
CA ILE A 365 15.15 16.61 23.31
C ILE A 365 14.97 18.01 22.70
N THR A 366 13.81 18.64 22.88
CA THR A 366 13.51 19.97 22.31
C THR A 366 14.31 21.11 22.93
N THR A 367 14.83 20.91 24.14
CA THR A 367 15.65 21.90 24.88
C THR A 367 17.14 21.56 24.91
N ARG A 368 17.58 20.62 24.07
CA ARG A 368 19.01 20.47 23.75
C ARG A 368 19.42 21.58 22.78
N ASP A 369 20.71 21.93 22.83
CA ASP A 369 21.31 22.93 21.96
C ASP A 369 21.23 22.49 20.48
N ASN A 370 21.70 23.32 19.54
CA ASN A 370 21.73 23.10 18.07
C ASN A 370 22.57 21.87 17.60
N GLU A 371 22.61 20.78 18.36
CA GLU A 371 23.16 19.52 17.92
C GLU A 371 22.10 18.78 17.11
N ASP A 372 22.42 18.45 15.85
CA ASP A 372 21.58 17.60 15.02
C ASP A 372 21.45 16.21 15.66
N VAL A 373 20.28 15.94 16.24
CA VAL A 373 19.95 14.62 16.77
C VAL A 373 19.54 13.74 15.60
N SER A 374 20.47 12.89 15.13
CA SER A 374 20.11 11.84 14.18
C SER A 374 19.30 10.74 14.86
N GLN A 375 18.28 10.25 14.17
CA GLN A 375 17.48 9.13 14.65
C GLN A 375 18.34 7.87 14.69
N ASN A 376 18.36 7.18 15.83
CA ASN A 376 19.08 5.91 15.96
C ASN A 376 18.51 4.86 15.02
N THR A 377 19.39 4.10 14.36
CA THR A 377 19.00 2.89 13.65
C THR A 377 18.97 1.72 14.62
N VAL A 378 17.82 1.05 14.73
CA VAL A 378 17.62 -0.10 15.63
C VAL A 378 17.48 -1.37 14.81
N ALA A 379 18.25 -2.39 15.16
CA ALA A 379 18.14 -3.72 14.57
C ALA A 379 18.24 -4.79 15.66
N TYR A 380 17.67 -5.97 15.39
CA TYR A 380 17.64 -7.07 16.35
C TYR A 380 18.57 -8.19 15.90
N LEU A 381 19.35 -8.68 16.85
CA LEU A 381 20.22 -9.83 16.67
C LEU A 381 19.44 -11.14 16.79
N PRO A 382 19.93 -12.23 16.19
CA PRO A 382 19.42 -13.56 16.45
C PRO A 382 19.44 -13.91 17.94
N THR A 383 18.44 -14.66 18.36
CA THR A 383 18.29 -15.15 19.73
C THR A 383 19.24 -16.30 20.00
N ILE A 384 19.91 -16.33 21.15
CA ILE A 384 20.62 -17.52 21.61
C ILE A 384 19.60 -18.38 22.36
N ASN A 385 19.26 -19.54 21.80
CA ASN A 385 18.26 -20.44 22.38
C ASN A 385 18.87 -21.30 23.50
N ALA A 386 19.28 -20.64 24.58
CA ALA A 386 19.79 -21.27 25.80
C ALA A 386 19.37 -20.43 27.02
N PRO A 387 19.25 -21.03 28.22
CA PRO A 387 18.79 -20.29 29.39
C PRO A 387 19.75 -19.14 29.73
N ALA A 388 19.21 -17.93 29.91
CA ALA A 388 19.98 -16.75 30.32
C ALA A 388 20.57 -16.89 31.75
N THR A 389 20.13 -17.91 32.50
CA THR A 389 20.68 -18.28 33.79
C THR A 389 22.02 -19.02 33.68
N GLU A 390 22.37 -19.60 32.54
CA GLU A 390 23.60 -20.39 32.41
C GLU A 390 24.81 -19.52 32.07
N MET A 391 25.94 -19.81 32.72
CA MET A 391 27.18 -19.07 32.48
C MET A 391 27.76 -19.32 31.07
N SER A 392 27.49 -20.50 30.49
CA SER A 392 27.81 -20.81 29.10
C SER A 392 27.07 -19.89 28.13
N THR A 393 25.78 -19.62 28.38
CA THR A 393 24.98 -18.66 27.59
C THR A 393 25.58 -17.27 27.65
N ILE A 394 25.95 -16.78 28.85
CA ILE A 394 26.55 -15.45 28.99
C ILE A 394 27.93 -15.38 28.33
N HIS A 395 28.74 -16.44 28.43
CA HIS A 395 30.02 -16.51 27.74
C HIS A 395 29.84 -16.46 26.22
N GLU A 396 28.85 -17.16 25.66
CA GLU A 396 28.55 -17.09 24.22
C GLU A 396 28.04 -15.70 23.80
N VAL A 397 27.20 -15.06 24.62
CA VAL A 397 26.77 -13.66 24.41
C VAL A 397 27.97 -12.73 24.27
N LEU A 398 29.00 -12.90 25.09
CA LEU A 398 30.23 -12.12 25.03
C LEU A 398 31.07 -12.44 23.80
N ILE A 399 31.19 -13.71 23.42
CA ILE A 399 31.85 -14.12 22.17
C ILE A 399 31.16 -13.47 20.96
N HIS A 400 29.83 -13.55 20.89
CA HIS A 400 29.07 -12.91 19.83
C HIS A 400 29.29 -11.39 19.82
N SER A 401 29.29 -10.76 21.00
CA SER A 401 29.51 -9.31 21.10
C SER A 401 30.89 -8.88 20.62
N GLN A 402 31.93 -9.68 20.91
CA GLN A 402 33.29 -9.47 20.40
C GLN A 402 33.35 -9.61 18.87
N LYS A 403 32.69 -10.64 18.31
CA LYS A 403 32.62 -10.83 16.86
C LYS A 403 31.94 -9.65 16.18
N ILE A 404 30.79 -9.19 16.71
CA ILE A 404 30.06 -8.03 16.20
C ILE A 404 30.95 -6.78 16.22
N MET A 405 31.66 -6.54 17.33
CA MET A 405 32.60 -5.42 17.44
C MET A 405 33.64 -5.44 16.32
N ASN A 406 34.22 -6.62 16.06
CA ASN A 406 35.23 -6.79 15.01
C ASN A 406 34.63 -6.57 13.62
N THR A 407 33.44 -7.14 13.34
CA THR A 407 32.74 -6.95 12.04
C THR A 407 32.37 -5.49 11.79
N LEU A 408 32.07 -4.74 12.85
CA LEU A 408 31.78 -3.31 12.76
C LEU A 408 33.03 -2.43 12.82
N GLU A 409 34.23 -3.02 12.88
CA GLU A 409 35.51 -2.30 12.96
C GLU A 409 35.58 -1.31 14.15
N LEU A 410 34.94 -1.66 15.27
CA LEU A 410 34.89 -0.81 16.45
C LEU A 410 36.06 -1.10 17.40
N LYS A 411 36.62 -0.03 18.01
CA LYS A 411 37.69 -0.14 19.03
C LYS A 411 37.19 -0.74 20.35
N SER A 412 35.92 -0.53 20.65
CA SER A 412 35.22 -1.06 21.83
C SER A 412 33.73 -1.13 21.55
N ILE A 413 33.03 -2.00 22.27
CA ILE A 413 31.58 -2.13 22.16
C ILE A 413 30.92 -2.07 23.54
N VAL A 414 29.84 -1.30 23.64
CA VAL A 414 29.04 -1.22 24.86
C VAL A 414 27.98 -2.32 24.83
N VAL A 415 27.91 -3.11 25.88
CA VAL A 415 26.91 -4.16 26.06
C VAL A 415 26.06 -3.82 27.27
N VAL A 416 24.81 -3.43 27.01
CA VAL A 416 23.82 -3.12 28.03
C VAL A 416 23.06 -4.38 28.40
N CYS A 417 23.02 -4.68 29.70
CA CYS A 417 22.35 -5.85 30.24
C CYS A 417 21.43 -5.47 31.41
N ASP A 418 20.48 -6.35 31.69
CA ASP A 418 19.76 -6.37 32.96
C ASP A 418 20.72 -6.66 34.13
N GLN A 419 20.22 -6.58 35.37
CA GLN A 419 21.07 -6.76 36.55
C GLN A 419 21.63 -8.19 36.67
N ALA A 420 20.85 -9.22 36.32
CA ALA A 420 21.26 -10.61 36.51
C ALA A 420 22.32 -11.04 35.48
N ILE A 421 22.12 -10.69 34.21
CA ILE A 421 23.08 -10.93 33.13
C ILE A 421 24.33 -10.09 33.35
N HIS A 422 24.20 -8.81 33.73
CA HIS A 422 25.35 -7.94 33.97
C HIS A 422 26.29 -8.52 35.04
N ALA A 423 25.76 -9.01 36.16
CA ALA A 423 26.58 -9.58 37.23
C ALA A 423 27.45 -10.75 36.73
N LYS A 424 26.87 -11.64 35.92
CA LYS A 424 27.57 -12.79 35.34
C LYS A 424 28.55 -12.40 34.23
N ALA A 425 28.15 -11.46 33.37
CA ALA A 425 29.00 -10.97 32.29
C ALA A 425 30.28 -10.36 32.86
N VAL A 426 30.16 -9.53 33.90
CA VAL A 426 31.29 -8.91 34.57
C VAL A 426 32.23 -9.95 35.22
N GLU A 427 31.67 -11.02 35.83
CA GLU A 427 32.47 -12.14 36.38
C GLU A 427 33.32 -12.81 35.30
N ILE A 428 32.75 -13.09 34.12
CA ILE A 428 33.48 -13.64 32.97
C ILE A 428 34.54 -12.65 32.47
N LEU A 429 34.20 -11.36 32.35
CA LEU A 429 35.12 -10.32 31.88
C LEU A 429 36.34 -10.18 32.79
N TRP A 430 36.15 -10.22 34.11
CA TRP A 430 37.25 -10.14 35.07
C TRP A 430 38.17 -11.35 35.02
N LYS A 431 37.62 -12.53 34.71
CA LYS A 431 38.40 -13.76 34.55
C LYS A 431 39.16 -13.78 33.21
N HIS A 432 38.58 -13.23 32.15
CA HIS A 432 39.13 -13.25 30.79
C HIS A 432 39.43 -11.85 30.26
N LYS A 433 40.15 -11.04 31.04
CA LYS A 433 40.42 -9.63 30.73
C LYS A 433 41.08 -9.42 29.38
N ASP A 434 42.05 -10.27 29.02
CA ASP A 434 42.77 -10.12 27.74
C ASP A 434 41.87 -10.39 26.53
N LYS A 435 40.89 -11.29 26.68
CA LYS A 435 39.96 -11.68 25.61
C LYS A 435 38.84 -10.67 25.39
N PHE A 436 38.35 -10.06 26.47
CA PHE A 436 37.17 -9.17 26.45
C PHE A 436 37.46 -7.74 26.90
N SER A 437 38.73 -7.30 26.81
CA SER A 437 39.20 -5.96 27.23
C SER A 437 38.48 -4.81 26.54
N HIS A 438 37.97 -5.04 25.34
CA HIS A 438 37.28 -4.05 24.51
C HIS A 438 35.75 -4.07 24.67
N ILE A 439 35.21 -4.96 25.50
CA ILE A 439 33.79 -5.00 25.84
C ILE A 439 33.54 -4.17 27.10
N VAL A 440 32.61 -3.21 27.01
CA VAL A 440 32.22 -2.34 28.11
C VAL A 440 30.82 -2.76 28.59
N PRO A 441 30.70 -3.56 29.67
CA PRO A 441 29.40 -3.93 30.23
C PRO A 441 28.76 -2.73 30.93
N ARG A 442 27.45 -2.55 30.74
CA ARG A 442 26.68 -1.47 31.36
C ARG A 442 25.33 -1.99 31.83
N LEU A 443 24.89 -1.54 33.00
CA LEU A 443 23.50 -1.75 33.42
C LEU A 443 22.55 -0.87 32.61
N GLY A 444 21.37 -1.40 32.27
CA GLY A 444 20.27 -0.57 31.79
C GLY A 444 19.96 0.58 32.76
N ALA A 445 19.45 1.71 32.25
CA ALA A 445 19.23 2.91 33.08
C ALA A 445 18.33 2.63 34.30
N PHE A 446 17.25 1.88 34.09
CA PHE A 446 16.37 1.41 35.16
C PHE A 446 17.12 0.57 36.21
N HIS A 447 17.85 -0.45 35.78
CA HIS A 447 18.62 -1.31 36.68
C HIS A 447 19.74 -0.56 37.42
N THR A 448 20.33 0.46 36.78
CA THR A 448 21.33 1.33 37.41
C THR A 448 20.72 2.07 38.60
N ILE A 449 19.58 2.75 38.37
CA ILE A 449 18.88 3.50 39.41
C ILE A 449 18.40 2.56 40.52
N ARG A 450 17.77 1.43 40.16
CA ARG A 450 17.30 0.43 41.11
C ARG A 450 18.44 -0.11 41.99
N THR A 451 19.58 -0.45 41.38
CA THR A 451 20.75 -0.95 42.10
C THR A 451 21.30 0.10 43.06
N LEU A 452 21.39 1.36 42.62
CA LEU A 452 21.84 2.47 43.47
C LEU A 452 20.91 2.66 44.68
N MET A 453 19.58 2.68 44.47
CA MET A 453 18.61 2.80 45.55
C MET A 453 18.73 1.67 46.57
N VAL A 454 18.90 0.42 46.11
CA VAL A 454 19.11 -0.74 46.98
C VAL A 454 20.41 -0.60 47.78
N ILE A 455 21.49 -0.09 47.19
CA ILE A 455 22.76 0.15 47.90
C ILE A 455 22.58 1.20 48.98
N ILE A 456 21.90 2.31 48.68
CA ILE A 456 21.63 3.37 49.64
C ILE A 456 20.81 2.82 50.80
N GLY A 457 19.71 2.11 50.52
CA GLY A 457 18.85 1.54 51.56
C GLY A 457 19.48 0.43 52.41
N LYS A 458 20.65 -0.10 52.02
CA LYS A 458 21.45 -1.03 52.84
C LYS A 458 22.55 -0.35 53.65
N ARG A 459 22.85 0.92 53.35
CA ARG A 459 23.93 1.72 53.96
C ARG A 459 23.41 2.83 54.87
N VAL A 460 22.14 3.21 54.70
CA VAL A 460 21.31 3.92 55.68
C VAL A 460 20.71 2.87 56.60
#